data_AF-A0AAN6VDI9-F1
#
_entry.id   AF-A0AAN6VDI9-F1
#
_cell.length_a   1.000
_cell.length_b   1.000
_cell.length_c   1.000
_cell.angle_alpha   90.00
_cell.angle_beta   90.00
_cell.angle_gamma   90.00
#
_symmetry.space_group_name_H-M   'P 1'
#
loop_
_entity.id
_entity.type
_entity.pdbx_description
1 polymer ?
#
loop_
_entity_poly.entity_id
_entity_poly.type
_entity_poly.pdbx_seq_one_letter_code
_entity_poly.pdbx_strand_id
1 'polypeptide(L)'
;MGKVMGCGGVCAIPESAEALSIVRHDSFDIRPISPAARCTPLSVAAHTLYEKARPNLLAGPGGLLNVRQSRFEQLQDGRTVRVTGSKFLPVVKGAYTIKLEGARVVGYTAMFVGGIRDPIMISQLDRLVPLIQERLRAMLQLRPAPPPGYIYLASLASVIRTKNCGPFQLTMDVFFSCREKYDQVHNAEVLNTKTIARLYDVAQPQDIHVCLWCEPALAFKATIKRPAVSGSFRDSDAHGSGWHVALMYLQIPERF
;
A
#
# COMPACT_ATOMS: atom_id res chain seq x y z
N MET A 1 -12.99 -6.00 -10.72
CA MET A 1 -13.26 -4.71 -11.39
C MET A 1 -13.52 -3.58 -10.39
N GLY A 2 -14.66 -3.57 -9.66
CA GLY A 2 -15.12 -2.39 -8.91
C GLY A 2 -14.10 -1.71 -7.99
N LYS A 3 -13.25 -2.47 -7.28
CA LYS A 3 -12.19 -1.85 -6.44
C LYS A 3 -11.12 -1.13 -7.26
N VAL A 4 -10.66 -1.72 -8.36
CA VAL A 4 -9.61 -1.12 -9.19
C VAL A 4 -10.15 0.12 -9.89
N MET A 5 -11.37 0.02 -10.45
CA MET A 5 -12.03 1.14 -11.15
C MET A 5 -12.49 2.26 -10.22
N GLY A 6 -12.76 1.97 -8.95
CA GLY A 6 -13.13 3.00 -7.96
C GLY A 6 -12.05 4.05 -7.71
N CYS A 7 -10.80 3.76 -8.08
CA CYS A 7 -9.67 4.69 -8.03
C CYS A 7 -9.31 5.25 -9.42
N GLY A 8 -10.18 5.10 -10.43
CA GLY A 8 -9.92 5.58 -11.78
C GLY A 8 -8.72 4.89 -12.45
N GLY A 9 -7.82 5.68 -13.01
CA GLY A 9 -6.63 5.19 -13.73
C GLY A 9 -5.35 5.10 -12.91
N VAL A 10 -5.41 5.17 -11.57
CA VAL A 10 -4.23 5.16 -10.68
C VAL A 10 -3.46 3.83 -10.72
N CYS A 11 -4.09 2.74 -11.20
CA CYS A 11 -3.39 1.48 -11.43
C CYS A 11 -2.52 1.45 -12.70
N ALA A 12 -2.47 2.53 -13.48
CA ALA A 12 -1.64 2.64 -14.69
C ALA A 12 -0.25 3.24 -14.40
N ILE A 13 0.67 3.04 -15.34
CA ILE A 13 2.03 3.60 -15.29
C ILE A 13 2.31 4.33 -16.62
N PRO A 14 2.63 5.64 -16.60
CA PRO A 14 2.36 6.57 -15.48
C PRO A 14 0.86 6.60 -15.10
N GLU A 15 0.55 7.17 -13.94
CA GLU A 15 -0.84 7.26 -13.46
C GLU A 15 -1.73 7.98 -14.49
N SER A 16 -2.94 7.47 -14.68
CA SER A 16 -3.96 8.08 -15.52
C SER A 16 -5.10 8.57 -14.61
N ALA A 17 -5.73 9.70 -14.94
CA ALA A 17 -6.90 10.16 -14.20
C ALA A 17 -8.04 9.13 -14.30
N GLU A 18 -8.21 8.57 -15.50
CA GLU A 18 -9.33 7.69 -15.84
C GLU A 18 -8.85 6.36 -16.42
N ALA A 19 -9.68 5.34 -16.26
CA ALA A 19 -9.53 4.04 -16.91
C ALA A 19 -10.87 3.60 -17.50
N LEU A 20 -10.80 2.76 -18.53
CA LEU A 20 -11.95 2.03 -19.07
C LEU A 20 -11.85 0.58 -18.62
N SER A 21 -12.97 0.01 -18.17
CA SER A 21 -13.07 -1.42 -17.95
C SER A 21 -14.21 -2.04 -18.75
N ILE A 22 -13.92 -3.15 -19.42
CA ILE A 22 -14.89 -3.94 -20.18
C ILE A 22 -15.12 -5.23 -19.40
N VAL A 23 -16.34 -5.42 -18.90
CA VAL A 23 -16.72 -6.58 -18.09
C VAL A 23 -17.33 -7.66 -18.99
N ARG A 24 -16.93 -8.91 -18.75
CA ARG A 24 -17.49 -10.12 -19.35
C ARG A 24 -17.99 -11.05 -18.24
N HIS A 25 -18.53 -12.19 -18.65
CA HIS A 25 -19.08 -13.17 -17.72
C HIS A 25 -18.07 -13.68 -16.68
N ASP A 26 -16.81 -13.91 -17.09
CA ASP A 26 -15.77 -14.55 -16.28
C ASP A 26 -14.52 -13.67 -16.06
N SER A 27 -14.53 -12.47 -16.62
CA SER A 27 -13.35 -11.62 -16.73
C SER A 27 -13.69 -10.15 -16.83
N PHE A 28 -12.70 -9.30 -16.58
CA PHE A 28 -12.76 -7.91 -17.00
C PHE A 28 -11.42 -7.48 -17.58
N ASP A 29 -11.49 -6.61 -18.58
CA ASP A 29 -10.31 -5.91 -19.09
C ASP A 29 -10.26 -4.53 -18.45
N ILE A 30 -9.05 -4.02 -18.19
CA ILE A 30 -8.84 -2.65 -17.73
C ILE A 30 -7.69 -2.01 -18.51
N ARG A 31 -7.91 -0.77 -18.94
CA ARG A 31 -6.89 0.06 -19.60
C ARG A 31 -7.02 1.52 -19.20
N PRO A 32 -5.92 2.29 -19.16
CA PRO A 32 -6.01 3.72 -18.95
C PRO A 32 -6.60 4.42 -20.18
N ILE A 33 -7.25 5.57 -19.97
CA ILE A 33 -7.70 6.44 -21.07
C ILE A 33 -6.51 7.19 -21.68
N SER A 34 -5.56 7.64 -20.84
CA SER A 34 -4.37 8.37 -21.31
C SER A 34 -3.53 7.53 -22.29
N PRO A 35 -3.28 8.01 -23.52
CA PRO A 35 -2.45 7.34 -24.52
C PRO A 35 -1.03 7.01 -24.06
N ALA A 36 -0.47 7.82 -23.16
CA ALA A 36 0.88 7.67 -22.64
C ALA A 36 0.99 6.64 -21.51
N ALA A 37 -0.13 6.13 -21.01
CA ALA A 37 -0.18 5.21 -19.87
C ALA A 37 -0.49 3.78 -20.31
N ARG A 38 -0.04 2.82 -19.49
CA ARG A 38 -0.38 1.40 -19.61
C ARG A 38 -0.70 0.78 -18.26
N CYS A 39 -1.63 -0.18 -18.24
CA CYS A 39 -1.76 -1.11 -17.12
C CYS A 39 -0.83 -2.30 -17.37
N THR A 40 -0.13 -2.73 -16.32
CA THR A 40 0.66 -3.98 -16.29
C THR A 40 0.07 -4.98 -15.30
N PRO A 41 0.27 -6.30 -15.48
CA PRO A 41 -0.20 -7.30 -14.53
C PRO A 41 0.18 -6.98 -13.08
N LEU A 42 1.43 -6.58 -12.86
CA LEU A 42 1.95 -6.19 -11.55
C LEU A 42 1.22 -4.97 -10.99
N SER A 43 1.03 -3.91 -11.78
CA SER A 43 0.37 -2.68 -11.32
C SER A 43 -1.10 -2.89 -10.94
N VAL A 44 -1.83 -3.71 -11.71
CA VAL A 44 -3.23 -4.03 -11.45
C VAL A 44 -3.36 -4.97 -10.25
N ALA A 45 -2.47 -5.96 -10.13
CA ALA A 45 -2.40 -6.83 -8.96
C ALA A 45 -2.04 -6.04 -7.70
N ALA A 46 -1.08 -5.13 -7.76
CA ALA A 46 -0.67 -4.25 -6.66
C ALA A 46 -1.83 -3.40 -6.14
N HIS A 47 -2.73 -2.97 -7.03
CA HIS A 47 -3.89 -2.17 -6.66
C HIS A 47 -4.94 -2.95 -5.84
N THR A 48 -4.88 -4.29 -5.83
CA THR A 48 -5.74 -5.11 -4.94
C THR A 48 -5.34 -4.99 -3.46
N LEU A 49 -4.10 -4.56 -3.17
CA LEU A 49 -3.59 -4.32 -1.81
C LEU A 49 -4.05 -2.96 -1.26
N TYR A 50 -4.37 -2.00 -2.13
CA TYR A 50 -4.56 -0.60 -1.77
C TYR A 50 -5.78 -0.38 -0.87
N GLU A 51 -5.54 0.17 0.33
CA GLU A 51 -6.56 0.47 1.35
C GLU A 51 -7.44 -0.73 1.73
N LYS A 52 -6.82 -1.92 1.76
CA LYS A 52 -7.49 -3.16 2.16
C LYS A 52 -6.74 -3.83 3.29
N ALA A 53 -7.47 -4.45 4.21
CA ALA A 53 -6.86 -5.27 5.25
C ALA A 53 -6.17 -6.49 4.62
N ARG A 54 -6.89 -7.20 3.75
CA ARG A 54 -6.39 -8.42 3.09
C ARG A 54 -6.24 -8.20 1.59
N PRO A 55 -5.22 -8.78 0.96
CA PRO A 55 -5.06 -8.70 -0.48
C PRO A 55 -5.82 -9.80 -1.23
N ASN A 56 -6.23 -10.86 -0.53
CA ASN A 56 -6.78 -12.08 -1.13
C ASN A 56 -8.28 -12.30 -0.90
N LEU A 57 -8.86 -11.63 0.10
CA LEU A 57 -10.28 -11.68 0.43
C LEU A 57 -10.76 -10.25 0.67
N LEU A 58 -11.56 -9.72 -0.26
CA LEU A 58 -12.03 -8.34 -0.22
C LEU A 58 -13.47 -8.34 0.27
N ALA A 59 -13.68 -7.91 1.51
CA ALA A 59 -15.02 -7.76 2.06
C ALA A 59 -15.77 -6.61 1.37
N GLY A 60 -17.02 -6.86 1.04
CA GLY A 60 -17.94 -5.88 0.49
C GLY A 60 -19.39 -6.19 0.91
N PRO A 61 -20.34 -5.33 0.53
CA PRO A 61 -21.75 -5.57 0.78
C PRO A 61 -22.18 -6.92 0.21
N GLY A 62 -22.87 -7.73 1.02
CA GLY A 62 -23.41 -9.02 0.59
C GLY A 62 -22.42 -10.17 0.43
N GLY A 63 -21.13 -9.99 0.71
CA GLY A 63 -20.18 -11.11 0.60
C GLY A 63 -18.70 -10.74 0.62
N LEU A 64 -17.88 -11.77 0.38
CA LEU A 64 -16.43 -11.65 0.20
C LEU A 64 -16.10 -11.88 -1.27
N LEU A 65 -15.38 -10.96 -1.90
CA LEU A 65 -14.75 -11.22 -3.18
C LEU A 65 -13.41 -11.93 -2.94
N ASN A 66 -13.36 -13.22 -3.27
CA ASN A 66 -12.14 -14.02 -3.21
C ASN A 66 -11.33 -13.86 -4.50
N VAL A 67 -10.11 -13.32 -4.37
CA VAL A 67 -9.21 -13.04 -5.49
C VAL A 67 -7.95 -13.92 -5.45
N ARG A 68 -7.93 -14.98 -4.63
CA ARG A 68 -6.77 -15.89 -4.50
C ARG A 68 -6.38 -16.56 -5.83
N GLN A 69 -7.38 -16.90 -6.63
CA GLN A 69 -7.18 -17.56 -7.92
C GLN A 69 -7.21 -16.57 -9.09
N SER A 70 -7.10 -15.27 -8.79
CA SER A 70 -7.11 -14.25 -9.84
C SER A 70 -5.84 -14.30 -10.68
N ARG A 71 -6.01 -14.27 -12.01
CA ARG A 71 -4.90 -14.20 -12.96
C ARG A 71 -4.93 -12.84 -13.64
N PHE A 72 -3.75 -12.30 -13.92
CA PHE A 72 -3.55 -10.99 -14.53
C PHE A 72 -2.74 -11.19 -15.81
N GLU A 73 -3.33 -10.95 -16.95
CA GLU A 73 -2.74 -11.21 -18.27
C GLU A 73 -2.63 -9.91 -19.07
N GLN A 74 -1.44 -9.63 -19.60
CA GLN A 74 -1.24 -8.50 -20.50
C GLN A 74 -1.81 -8.85 -21.88
N LEU A 75 -2.70 -8.01 -22.42
CA LEU A 75 -3.21 -8.18 -23.77
C LEU A 75 -2.22 -7.65 -24.82
N GLN A 76 -2.45 -8.04 -26.08
CA GLN A 76 -1.57 -7.76 -27.22
C GLN A 76 -1.31 -6.27 -27.47
N ASP A 77 -2.22 -5.38 -27.04
CA ASP A 77 -2.04 -3.94 -27.17
C ASP A 77 -0.97 -3.35 -26.23
N GLY A 78 -0.42 -4.15 -25.32
CA GLY A 78 0.61 -3.74 -24.36
C GLY A 78 0.13 -2.71 -23.32
N ARG A 79 -1.17 -2.44 -23.25
CA ARG A 79 -1.77 -1.39 -22.41
C ARG A 79 -2.93 -1.87 -21.56
N THR A 80 -3.58 -2.94 -21.99
CA THR A 80 -4.75 -3.53 -21.35
C THR A 80 -4.35 -4.77 -20.58
N VAL A 81 -4.88 -4.91 -19.36
CA VAL A 81 -4.76 -6.12 -18.54
C VAL A 81 -6.11 -6.79 -18.42
N ARG A 82 -6.17 -8.09 -18.71
CA ARG A 82 -7.31 -8.94 -18.42
C ARG A 82 -7.14 -9.57 -17.06
N VAL A 83 -8.22 -9.56 -16.28
CA VAL A 83 -8.28 -10.21 -14.96
C VAL A 83 -9.39 -11.24 -14.96
N THR A 84 -9.05 -12.47 -14.58
CA THR A 84 -9.95 -13.64 -14.50
C THR A 84 -9.87 -14.28 -13.11
N GLY A 85 -10.76 -15.23 -12.81
CA GLY A 85 -10.60 -16.16 -11.67
C GLY A 85 -11.00 -15.62 -10.28
N SER A 86 -11.51 -14.39 -10.18
CA SER A 86 -12.11 -13.90 -8.93
C SER A 86 -13.49 -14.53 -8.70
N LYS A 87 -13.79 -14.96 -7.48
CA LYS A 87 -15.08 -15.58 -7.11
C LYS A 87 -15.76 -14.78 -6.00
N PHE A 88 -17.01 -14.40 -6.22
CA PHE A 88 -17.83 -13.81 -5.16
C PHE A 88 -18.39 -14.92 -4.26
N LEU A 89 -18.17 -14.78 -2.95
CA LEU A 89 -18.68 -15.65 -1.91
C LEU A 89 -19.78 -14.90 -1.17
N PRO A 90 -21.07 -15.13 -1.49
CA PRO A 90 -22.16 -14.41 -0.86
C PRO A 90 -22.25 -14.77 0.63
N VAL A 91 -22.71 -13.81 1.44
CA VAL A 91 -23.13 -14.11 2.82
C VAL A 91 -24.33 -15.07 2.80
N VAL A 92 -24.49 -15.85 3.88
CA VAL A 92 -25.66 -16.69 4.06
C VAL A 92 -26.92 -15.83 3.97
N LYS A 93 -27.96 -16.31 3.27
CA LYS A 93 -29.22 -15.57 3.11
C LYS A 93 -29.78 -15.16 4.48
N GLY A 94 -30.08 -13.87 4.65
CA GLY A 94 -30.52 -13.30 5.93
C GLY A 94 -29.40 -12.75 6.82
N ALA A 95 -28.13 -13.05 6.53
CA ALA A 95 -26.95 -12.54 7.25
C ALA A 95 -26.35 -11.28 6.59
N TYR A 96 -27.16 -10.54 5.82
CA TYR A 96 -26.70 -9.32 5.15
C TYR A 96 -26.44 -8.24 6.19
N THR A 97 -25.19 -7.79 6.27
CA THR A 97 -24.80 -6.73 7.17
C THR A 97 -24.63 -5.42 6.42
N ILE A 98 -25.13 -4.34 7.02
CA ILE A 98 -24.83 -2.97 6.60
C ILE A 98 -23.80 -2.44 7.59
N LYS A 99 -22.68 -1.94 7.09
CA LYS A 99 -21.71 -1.23 7.93
C LYS A 99 -22.23 0.20 8.14
N LEU A 100 -22.73 0.49 9.33
CA LEU A 100 -23.07 1.86 9.73
C LEU A 100 -21.87 2.46 10.47
N GLU A 101 -21.29 3.51 9.90
CA GLU A 101 -20.22 4.28 10.55
C GLU A 101 -20.77 5.66 10.92
N GLY A 102 -20.58 6.05 12.18
CA GLY A 102 -20.93 7.37 12.68
C GLY A 102 -19.68 8.10 13.14
N ALA A 103 -19.64 9.41 12.89
CA ALA A 103 -18.62 10.29 13.45
C ALA A 103 -19.25 11.19 14.51
N ARG A 104 -18.50 11.50 15.57
CA ARG A 104 -18.84 12.55 16.54
C ARG A 104 -17.61 13.41 16.78
N VAL A 105 -17.81 14.68 17.09
CA VAL A 105 -16.72 15.55 17.54
C VAL A 105 -16.24 15.05 18.90
N VAL A 106 -14.98 14.66 19.00
CA VAL A 106 -14.33 14.21 20.25
C VAL A 106 -13.31 15.22 20.80
N GLY A 107 -13.02 16.27 20.03
CA GLY A 107 -12.03 17.29 20.33
C GLY A 107 -11.62 18.02 19.05
N TYR A 108 -10.74 19.00 19.20
CA TYR A 108 -10.18 19.77 18.09
C TYR A 108 -8.66 19.59 18.06
N THR A 109 -8.10 19.40 16.87
CA THR A 109 -6.65 19.37 16.64
C THR A 109 -6.26 20.59 15.82
N ALA A 110 -5.28 21.36 16.30
CA ALA A 110 -4.73 22.47 15.54
C ALA A 110 -3.53 21.96 14.72
N MET A 111 -3.62 22.09 13.39
CA MET A 111 -2.48 21.92 12.48
C MET A 111 -1.98 23.31 12.10
N PHE A 112 -0.67 23.53 12.23
CA PHE A 112 -0.03 24.78 11.83
C PHE A 112 0.66 24.58 10.49
N VAL A 113 0.24 25.34 9.50
CA VAL A 113 0.93 25.39 8.20
C VAL A 113 1.93 26.54 8.25
N GLY A 114 3.22 26.21 8.25
CA GLY A 114 4.29 27.17 8.07
C GLY A 114 4.41 27.56 6.59
N GLY A 115 4.49 28.86 6.32
CA GLY A 115 4.69 29.39 4.97
C GLY A 115 5.80 30.44 4.96
N ILE A 116 6.50 30.54 3.83
CA ILE A 116 7.50 31.58 3.58
C ILE A 116 6.80 32.72 2.84
N ARG A 117 6.95 33.96 3.34
CA ARG A 117 6.41 35.18 2.70
C ARG A 117 7.49 36.13 2.20
N ASP A 118 8.76 35.83 2.47
CA ASP A 118 9.88 36.65 2.05
C ASP A 118 10.02 36.58 0.51
N PRO A 119 9.85 37.69 -0.22
CA PRO A 119 9.91 37.68 -1.68
C PRO A 119 11.30 37.36 -2.22
N ILE A 120 12.36 37.67 -1.48
CA ILE A 120 13.74 37.31 -1.83
C ILE A 120 13.89 35.80 -1.76
N MET A 121 13.44 35.17 -0.67
CA MET A 121 13.48 33.71 -0.53
C MET A 121 12.60 33.00 -1.57
N ILE A 122 11.38 33.52 -1.83
CA ILE A 122 10.46 32.95 -2.83
C ILE A 122 11.07 33.02 -4.23
N SER A 123 11.66 34.17 -4.61
CA SER A 123 12.31 34.32 -5.92
C SER A 123 13.51 33.37 -6.15
N GLN A 124 14.05 32.80 -5.07
CA GLN A 124 15.17 31.86 -5.12
C GLN A 124 14.72 30.39 -5.05
N LEU A 125 13.43 30.09 -4.90
CA LEU A 125 12.95 28.71 -4.73
C LEU A 125 13.34 27.79 -5.90
N ASP A 126 13.26 28.28 -7.13
CA ASP A 126 13.64 27.49 -8.32
C ASP A 126 15.11 27.03 -8.28
N ARG A 127 15.98 27.82 -7.63
CA ARG A 127 17.38 27.46 -7.38
C ARG A 127 17.53 26.61 -6.11
N LEU A 128 16.81 26.97 -5.05
CA LEU A 128 16.99 26.41 -3.70
C LEU A 128 16.39 25.00 -3.57
N VAL A 129 15.26 24.74 -4.22
CA VAL A 129 14.57 23.43 -4.16
C VAL A 129 15.45 22.31 -4.71
N PRO A 130 16.08 22.41 -5.89
CA PRO A 130 17.01 21.39 -6.37
C PRO A 130 18.19 21.14 -5.41
N LEU A 131 18.78 22.20 -4.85
CA LEU A 131 19.88 22.10 -3.88
C LEU A 131 19.45 21.36 -2.60
N ILE A 132 18.26 21.66 -2.09
CA ILE A 132 17.68 20.95 -0.94
C ILE A 132 17.39 19.50 -1.31
N GLN A 133 16.83 19.23 -2.48
CA GLN A 133 16.55 17.86 -2.94
C GLN A 133 17.83 17.04 -3.05
N GLU A 134 18.91 17.60 -3.59
CA GLU A 134 20.21 16.94 -3.67
C GLU A 134 20.80 16.67 -2.28
N ARG A 135 20.77 17.67 -1.40
CA ARG A 135 21.20 17.52 0.00
C ARG A 135 20.36 16.48 0.74
N LEU A 136 19.04 16.48 0.54
CA LEU A 136 18.14 15.50 1.11
C LEU A 136 18.42 14.11 0.55
N ARG A 137 18.65 13.92 -0.75
CA ARG A 137 19.05 12.62 -1.30
C ARG A 137 20.32 12.08 -0.65
N ALA A 138 21.31 12.95 -0.40
CA ALA A 138 22.51 12.58 0.35
C ALA A 138 22.22 12.26 1.83
N MET A 139 21.28 12.98 2.47
CA MET A 139 20.91 12.80 3.87
C MET A 139 19.91 11.67 4.15
N LEU A 140 19.10 11.30 3.16
CA LEU A 140 18.08 10.24 3.18
C LEU A 140 18.71 8.84 3.08
N GLN A 141 20.04 8.75 3.06
CA GLN A 141 20.71 7.52 3.44
C GLN A 141 20.30 7.16 4.86
N LEU A 142 19.70 5.96 5.02
CA LEU A 142 19.31 5.44 6.32
C LEU A 142 20.52 5.41 7.24
N ARG A 143 20.38 6.05 8.42
CA ARG A 143 21.45 6.14 9.42
C ARG A 143 20.94 5.65 10.78
N PRO A 144 21.75 4.88 11.53
CA PRO A 144 23.11 4.42 11.21
C PRO A 144 23.14 3.43 10.02
N ALA A 145 24.32 3.14 9.49
CA ALA A 145 24.47 2.09 8.47
C ALA A 145 24.04 0.73 9.05
N PRO A 146 23.56 -0.21 8.21
CA PRO A 146 23.19 -1.53 8.71
C PRO A 146 24.44 -2.25 9.27
N PRO A 147 24.28 -3.15 10.27
CA PRO A 147 25.38 -3.96 10.78
C PRO A 147 26.04 -4.80 9.66
N PRO A 148 27.32 -5.17 9.79
CA PRO A 148 27.99 -6.04 8.82
C PRO A 148 27.20 -7.33 8.55
N GLY A 149 27.03 -7.68 7.27
CA GLY A 149 26.24 -8.82 6.83
C GLY A 149 24.73 -8.57 6.71
N TYR A 150 24.27 -7.35 6.96
CA TYR A 150 22.87 -6.95 6.80
C TYR A 150 22.70 -5.76 5.85
N ILE A 151 21.54 -5.73 5.23
CA ILE A 151 21.03 -4.69 4.34
C ILE A 151 19.66 -4.25 4.87
N TYR A 152 19.33 -2.96 4.77
CA TYR A 152 18.01 -2.48 5.12
C TYR A 152 16.96 -2.85 4.07
N LEU A 153 15.75 -3.17 4.51
CA LEU A 153 14.63 -3.50 3.64
C LEU A 153 14.34 -2.41 2.60
N ALA A 154 14.53 -1.13 2.95
CA ALA A 154 14.36 -0.02 2.01
C ALA A 154 15.28 -0.09 0.78
N SER A 155 16.44 -0.75 0.88
CA SER A 155 17.36 -0.93 -0.25
C SER A 155 16.88 -2.01 -1.22
N LEU A 156 16.02 -2.94 -0.77
CA LEU A 156 15.45 -4.02 -1.57
C LEU A 156 14.04 -3.70 -2.07
N ALA A 157 13.24 -2.99 -1.27
CA ALA A 157 11.89 -2.61 -1.62
C ALA A 157 11.87 -1.45 -2.63
N SER A 158 10.99 -1.56 -3.62
CA SER A 158 10.67 -0.45 -4.54
C SER A 158 9.76 0.58 -3.89
N VAL A 159 8.84 0.13 -3.04
CA VAL A 159 7.92 0.97 -2.28
C VAL A 159 7.67 0.33 -0.92
N ILE A 160 7.82 1.10 0.15
CA ILE A 160 7.34 0.75 1.50
C ILE A 160 6.34 1.82 1.87
N ARG A 161 5.09 1.42 2.13
CA ARG A 161 4.03 2.36 2.48
C ARG A 161 3.21 1.87 3.64
N THR A 162 2.67 2.82 4.37
CA THR A 162 1.61 2.59 5.34
C THR A 162 0.41 3.48 5.02
N LYS A 163 -0.78 2.94 5.24
CA LYS A 163 -2.04 3.66 5.03
C LYS A 163 -3.15 3.07 5.89
N ASN A 164 -4.13 3.90 6.20
CA ASN A 164 -5.36 3.47 6.85
C ASN A 164 -6.12 2.43 6.02
N CYS A 165 -6.72 1.45 6.70
CA CYS A 165 -7.79 0.61 6.16
C CYS A 165 -9.03 0.82 7.02
N GLY A 166 -9.78 1.89 6.72
CA GLY A 166 -10.77 2.42 7.63
C GLY A 166 -10.13 3.05 8.89
N PRO A 167 -10.95 3.48 9.86
CA PRO A 167 -10.48 4.29 10.97
C PRO A 167 -9.76 3.49 12.07
N PHE A 168 -9.90 2.15 12.08
CA PHE A 168 -9.42 1.29 13.18
C PHE A 168 -8.21 0.44 12.83
N GLN A 169 -7.81 0.39 11.55
CA GLN A 169 -6.75 -0.50 11.08
C GLN A 169 -5.70 0.27 10.29
N LEU A 170 -4.44 -0.13 10.47
CA LEU A 170 -3.30 0.35 9.71
C LEU A 170 -2.77 -0.80 8.87
N THR A 171 -2.49 -0.52 7.60
CA THR A 171 -1.94 -1.48 6.66
C THR A 171 -0.54 -1.07 6.26
N MET A 172 0.32 -2.06 6.07
CA MET A 172 1.69 -1.89 5.62
C MET A 172 1.90 -2.75 4.38
N ASP A 173 2.32 -2.12 3.30
CA ASP A 173 2.61 -2.79 2.04
C ASP A 173 4.09 -2.57 1.68
N VAL A 174 4.78 -3.65 1.34
CA VAL A 174 6.16 -3.64 0.84
C VAL A 174 6.14 -4.25 -0.56
N PHE A 175 6.50 -3.47 -1.59
CA PHE A 175 6.53 -3.91 -2.98
C PHE A 175 7.95 -4.08 -3.48
N PHE A 176 8.19 -5.08 -4.31
CA PHE A 176 9.48 -5.34 -4.93
C PHE A 176 9.41 -5.14 -6.45
N SER A 177 10.50 -4.62 -7.03
CA SER A 177 10.57 -4.32 -8.46
C SER A 177 10.77 -5.56 -9.34
N CYS A 178 11.35 -6.63 -8.77
CA CYS A 178 11.62 -7.88 -9.47
C CYS A 178 11.46 -9.08 -8.52
N ARG A 179 11.32 -10.27 -9.13
CA ARG A 179 11.17 -11.55 -8.44
C ARG A 179 12.37 -11.87 -7.53
N GLU A 180 13.59 -11.59 -7.98
CA GLU A 180 14.82 -11.88 -7.24
C GLU A 180 14.85 -11.19 -5.87
N LYS A 181 14.53 -9.89 -5.82
CA LYS A 181 14.48 -9.13 -4.57
C LYS A 181 13.33 -9.60 -3.67
N TYR A 182 12.19 -9.93 -4.26
CA TYR A 182 11.06 -10.51 -3.54
C TYR A 182 11.47 -11.83 -2.87
N ASP A 183 12.08 -12.75 -3.63
CA ASP A 183 12.48 -14.07 -3.15
C ASP A 183 13.57 -13.97 -2.09
N GLN A 184 14.53 -13.04 -2.25
CA GLN A 184 15.56 -12.76 -1.25
C GLN A 184 14.95 -12.40 0.12
N VAL A 185 13.98 -11.48 0.16
CA VAL A 185 13.35 -11.07 1.42
C VAL A 185 12.36 -12.11 1.91
N HIS A 186 11.66 -12.80 1.01
CA HIS A 186 10.73 -13.87 1.34
C HIS A 186 11.42 -15.04 2.04
N ASN A 187 12.51 -15.52 1.45
CA ASN A 187 13.28 -16.65 1.96
C ASN A 187 14.07 -16.30 3.22
N ALA A 188 14.26 -15.00 3.50
CA ALA A 188 14.86 -14.56 4.74
C ALA A 188 14.00 -14.81 5.97
N GLU A 189 12.69 -15.04 5.78
CA GLU A 189 11.72 -15.25 6.86
C GLU A 189 11.70 -14.14 7.93
N VAL A 190 12.31 -12.99 7.67
CA VAL A 190 12.37 -11.85 8.61
C VAL A 190 11.01 -11.14 8.67
N LEU A 191 10.31 -11.00 7.55
CA LEU A 191 8.97 -10.42 7.50
C LEU A 191 7.91 -11.46 7.89
N ASN A 192 7.58 -11.49 9.17
CA ASN A 192 6.60 -12.40 9.76
C ASN A 192 5.84 -11.72 10.91
N THR A 193 4.82 -12.41 11.45
CA THR A 193 3.95 -11.90 12.53
C THR A 193 4.73 -11.46 13.77
N LYS A 194 5.80 -12.17 14.15
CA LYS A 194 6.61 -11.82 15.33
C LYS A 194 7.37 -10.52 15.10
N THR A 195 7.95 -10.35 13.92
CA THR A 195 8.67 -9.12 13.56
C THR A 195 7.72 -7.93 13.50
N ILE A 196 6.53 -8.09 12.90
CA ILE A 196 5.51 -7.03 12.85
C ILE A 196 5.02 -6.68 14.26
N ALA A 197 4.76 -7.66 15.12
CA ALA A 197 4.37 -7.42 16.51
C ALA A 197 5.40 -6.57 17.25
N ARG A 198 6.69 -6.92 17.11
CA ARG A 198 7.80 -6.21 17.74
C ARG A 198 8.01 -4.81 17.18
N LEU A 199 7.96 -4.63 15.86
CA LEU A 199 8.22 -3.33 15.21
C LEU A 199 7.17 -2.27 15.55
N TYR A 200 5.95 -2.71 15.85
CA TYR A 200 4.79 -1.84 16.02
C TYR A 200 4.15 -1.96 17.42
N ASP A 201 4.88 -2.53 18.38
CA ASP A 201 4.46 -2.70 19.78
C ASP A 201 3.06 -3.32 19.94
N VAL A 202 2.75 -4.32 19.12
CA VAL A 202 1.46 -5.02 19.16
C VAL A 202 1.52 -6.11 20.23
N ALA A 203 0.91 -5.83 21.39
CA ALA A 203 0.94 -6.72 22.55
C ALA A 203 0.18 -8.04 22.35
N GLN A 204 -0.90 -8.01 21.56
CA GLN A 204 -1.84 -9.11 21.41
C GLN A 204 -1.77 -9.68 20.00
N PRO A 205 -1.46 -10.97 19.79
CA PRO A 205 -1.36 -11.57 18.46
C PRO A 205 -2.61 -11.38 17.59
N GLN A 206 -3.80 -11.36 18.19
CA GLN A 206 -5.08 -11.14 17.51
C GLN A 206 -5.24 -9.72 16.92
N ASP A 207 -4.46 -8.76 17.39
CA ASP A 207 -4.44 -7.40 16.85
C ASP A 207 -3.60 -7.30 15.56
N ILE A 208 -2.91 -8.38 15.15
CA ILE A 208 -2.35 -8.55 13.81
C ILE A 208 -3.36 -9.33 12.97
N HIS A 209 -4.21 -8.60 12.26
CA HIS A 209 -5.26 -9.18 11.44
C HIS A 209 -4.74 -9.91 10.20
N VAL A 210 -3.63 -9.43 9.64
CA VAL A 210 -3.04 -9.95 8.40
C VAL A 210 -1.53 -9.83 8.47
N CYS A 211 -0.84 -10.87 8.05
CA CYS A 211 0.60 -10.88 7.82
C CYS A 211 0.88 -11.98 6.80
N LEU A 212 0.99 -11.61 5.52
CA LEU A 212 1.11 -12.57 4.44
C LEU A 212 1.80 -11.99 3.21
N TRP A 213 2.23 -12.90 2.34
CA TRP A 213 2.85 -12.59 1.06
C TRP A 213 1.84 -12.65 -0.09
N CYS A 214 1.92 -11.68 -0.99
CA CYS A 214 1.09 -11.54 -2.18
C CYS A 214 1.98 -11.64 -3.43
N GLU A 215 2.16 -12.87 -3.89
CA GLU A 215 3.05 -13.19 -5.01
C GLU A 215 2.68 -12.48 -6.34
N PRO A 216 1.39 -12.37 -6.74
CA PRO A 216 1.05 -11.69 -8.00
C PRO A 216 1.42 -10.20 -8.02
N ALA A 217 1.51 -9.59 -6.83
CA ALA A 217 1.86 -8.19 -6.67
C ALA A 217 3.35 -7.98 -6.30
N LEU A 218 4.15 -9.06 -6.23
CA LEU A 218 5.51 -9.05 -5.67
C LEU A 218 5.55 -8.24 -4.37
N ALA A 219 4.68 -8.58 -3.42
CA ALA A 219 4.49 -7.77 -2.23
C ALA A 219 4.34 -8.56 -0.94
N PHE A 220 4.75 -7.94 0.17
CA PHE A 220 4.38 -8.34 1.52
C PHE A 220 3.31 -7.40 2.06
N LYS A 221 2.36 -7.94 2.82
CA LYS A 221 1.29 -7.16 3.44
C LYS A 221 1.08 -7.54 4.90
N ALA A 222 1.07 -6.52 5.75
CA ALA A 222 0.62 -6.62 7.13
C ALA A 222 -0.56 -5.68 7.40
N THR A 223 -1.43 -6.05 8.34
CA THR A 223 -2.50 -5.18 8.83
C THR A 223 -2.66 -5.39 10.32
N ILE A 224 -2.58 -4.29 11.05
CA ILE A 224 -2.69 -4.26 12.51
C ILE A 224 -3.85 -3.37 12.93
N LYS A 225 -4.39 -3.63 14.12
CA LYS A 225 -5.24 -2.69 14.81
C LYS A 225 -4.45 -1.42 15.15
N ARG A 226 -5.05 -0.24 14.91
CA ARG A 226 -4.41 1.03 15.28
C ARG A 226 -4.40 1.18 16.81
N PRO A 227 -3.31 1.72 17.41
CA PRO A 227 -3.30 2.09 18.83
C PRO A 227 -4.30 3.19 19.18
N ALA A 228 -4.54 4.11 18.24
CA ALA A 228 -5.55 5.17 18.32
C ALA A 228 -6.41 5.19 17.05
N VAL A 229 -7.71 5.44 17.22
CA VAL A 229 -8.65 5.60 16.09
C VAL A 229 -8.18 6.77 15.24
N SER A 230 -8.20 6.59 13.91
CA SER A 230 -7.81 7.64 12.97
C SER A 230 -8.60 8.93 13.22
N GLY A 231 -7.88 10.05 13.38
CA GLY A 231 -8.46 11.36 13.67
C GLY A 231 -8.92 11.58 15.11
N SER A 232 -8.64 10.64 16.03
CA SER A 232 -8.91 10.86 17.46
C SER A 232 -7.86 11.74 18.13
N PHE A 233 -8.15 12.24 19.34
CA PHE A 233 -7.25 13.15 20.08
C PHE A 233 -5.82 12.63 20.28
N ARG A 234 -5.64 11.30 20.40
CA ARG A 234 -4.31 10.67 20.58
C ARG A 234 -3.68 10.21 19.27
N ASP A 235 -4.30 10.50 18.14
CA ASP A 235 -3.78 10.11 16.84
C ASP A 235 -2.71 11.09 16.37
N SER A 236 -1.45 10.65 16.38
CA SER A 236 -0.30 11.42 15.92
C SER A 236 -0.12 11.40 14.40
N ASP A 237 -0.80 10.49 13.70
CA ASP A 237 -0.73 10.36 12.25
C ASP A 237 -2.09 9.93 11.68
N ALA A 238 -2.92 10.95 11.42
CA ALA A 238 -4.25 10.80 10.85
C ALA A 238 -4.27 10.03 9.53
N HIS A 239 -3.23 10.14 8.71
CA HIS A 239 -3.15 9.47 7.42
C HIS A 239 -2.55 8.07 7.49
N GLY A 240 -1.89 7.73 8.60
CA GLY A 240 -1.14 6.49 8.77
C GLY A 240 0.06 6.37 7.83
N SER A 241 0.57 7.49 7.30
CA SER A 241 1.65 7.51 6.32
C SER A 241 3.06 7.51 6.90
N GLY A 242 3.26 7.85 8.17
CA GLY A 242 4.58 7.92 8.82
C GLY A 242 5.09 6.58 9.37
N TRP A 243 4.21 5.59 9.51
CA TRP A 243 4.51 4.32 10.17
C TRP A 243 5.43 3.39 9.37
N HIS A 244 5.63 3.65 8.07
CA HIS A 244 6.51 2.85 7.21
C HIS A 244 7.99 2.94 7.58
N VAL A 245 8.41 3.98 8.32
CA VAL A 245 9.82 4.22 8.65
C VAL A 245 10.42 3.04 9.43
N ALA A 246 9.68 2.42 10.35
CA ALA A 246 10.15 1.25 11.08
C ALA A 246 10.50 0.07 10.16
N LEU A 247 9.73 -0.13 9.09
CA LEU A 247 10.01 -1.15 8.08
C LEU A 247 11.22 -0.79 7.22
N MET A 248 11.47 0.49 6.96
CA MET A 248 12.63 0.91 6.17
C MET A 248 13.95 0.43 6.80
N TYR A 249 14.06 0.51 8.13
CA TYR A 249 15.24 0.11 8.90
C TYR A 249 15.27 -1.40 9.26
N LEU A 250 14.32 -2.19 8.76
CA LEU A 250 14.33 -3.63 9.03
C LEU A 250 15.55 -4.27 8.37
N GLN A 251 16.33 -5.01 9.15
CA GLN A 251 17.57 -5.64 8.71
C GLN A 251 17.25 -6.98 8.03
N ILE A 252 17.77 -7.15 6.81
CA ILE A 252 17.69 -8.37 6.00
C ILE A 252 19.13 -8.90 5.82
N PRO A 253 19.40 -10.19 6.05
CA PRO A 253 20.71 -10.78 5.78
C PRO A 253 21.13 -10.61 4.31
N GLU A 254 22.39 -10.27 4.03
CA GLU A 254 22.91 -10.07 2.67
C GLU A 254 23.05 -11.37 1.87
N ARG A 255 23.23 -12.52 2.55
CA ARG A 255 23.41 -13.84 1.93
C ARG A 255 22.66 -14.92 2.71
N PHE A 256 22.04 -15.83 1.98
CA PHE A 256 21.64 -17.16 2.42
C PHE A 256 22.62 -18.18 1.85
#